data_AF-A0A1F6RE95-F1
#
_entry.id   AF-A0A1F6RE95-F1
#
_cell.length_a   1.000
_cell.length_b   1.000
_cell.length_c   1.000
_cell.angle_alpha   90.00
_cell.angle_beta   90.00
_cell.angle_gamma   90.00
#
_symmetry.space_group_name_H-M   'P 1'
#
loop_
_entity.id
_entity.type
_entity.pdbx_description
1 polymer ?
#
loop_
_entity_poly.entity_id
_entity_poly.type
_entity_poly.pdbx_seq_one_letter_code
_entity_poly.pdbx_strand_id
1 'polypeptide(L)'
;MGRGKAPEPPQFSPSEIRYGNNVVGRTYQDPTGAIISQYFPDPLEAERRTLLQQKLNSIAPSLGLTAPELAQQYNQTEAAYVDDAKTKFLDQYNPTLRDLREDIASRFGTLNSSQFLNGLTDLEKTKASAFADIVNQGKMLKYDLVNQDETRKLNAMQALSGLLNGDVANFMNGVQAPQSSANLINGLSNNQWVNMLNDYRQSIANNKNTRTSQNNNKWYSMKMSDLF
;
A
#
# COMPACT_ATOMS: atom_id res chain seq x y z
N MET A 1 -51.78 -39.75 13.39
CA MET A 1 -50.53 -39.42 12.66
C MET A 1 -50.31 -37.91 12.74
N GLY A 2 -49.19 -37.48 13.32
CA GLY A 2 -48.91 -36.07 13.63
C GLY A 2 -48.85 -35.21 12.37
N ARG A 3 -49.39 -33.99 12.44
CA ARG A 3 -49.23 -32.98 11.39
C ARG A 3 -47.73 -32.63 11.33
N GLY A 4 -47.06 -32.88 10.19
CA GLY A 4 -45.67 -32.48 10.00
C GLY A 4 -45.54 -30.97 10.23
N LYS A 5 -44.51 -30.54 10.95
CA LYS A 5 -44.20 -29.11 11.09
C LYS A 5 -43.48 -28.64 9.83
N ALA A 6 -43.68 -27.37 9.45
CA ALA A 6 -42.94 -26.77 8.35
C ALA A 6 -41.43 -26.76 8.65
N PRO A 7 -40.56 -26.98 7.65
CA PRO A 7 -39.11 -26.93 7.84
C PRO A 7 -38.66 -25.49 8.16
N GLU A 8 -37.81 -25.36 9.18
CA GLU A 8 -37.22 -24.06 9.58
C GLU A 8 -36.24 -23.55 8.51
N PRO A 9 -36.21 -22.24 8.24
CA PRO A 9 -35.30 -21.67 7.24
C PRO A 9 -33.84 -21.86 7.66
N PRO A 10 -32.92 -22.03 6.70
CA PRO A 10 -31.51 -22.21 6.98
C PRO A 10 -30.92 -20.93 7.59
N GLN A 11 -30.03 -21.10 8.56
CA GLN A 11 -29.30 -20.00 9.18
C GLN A 11 -27.90 -19.86 8.57
N PHE A 12 -27.39 -18.63 8.54
CA PHE A 12 -26.03 -18.37 8.05
C PHE A 12 -25.00 -19.18 8.85
N SER A 13 -24.14 -19.91 8.15
CA SER A 13 -23.01 -20.62 8.78
C SER A 13 -21.78 -19.72 8.85
N PRO A 14 -21.32 -19.31 10.06
CA PRO A 14 -20.06 -18.59 10.22
C PRO A 14 -18.86 -19.48 9.93
N SER A 15 -17.72 -18.86 9.61
CA SER A 15 -16.44 -19.54 9.41
C SER A 15 -15.31 -18.83 10.16
N GLU A 16 -14.31 -19.60 10.57
CA GLU A 16 -13.12 -19.08 11.25
C GLU A 16 -11.85 -19.56 10.54
N ILE A 17 -10.85 -18.69 10.48
CA ILE A 17 -9.49 -19.04 10.09
C ILE A 17 -8.65 -19.08 11.36
N ARG A 18 -7.94 -20.18 11.56
CA ARG A 18 -7.10 -20.43 12.72
C ARG A 18 -5.66 -20.66 12.32
N TYR A 19 -4.75 -20.09 13.09
CA TYR A 19 -3.33 -20.42 13.05
C TYR A 19 -2.94 -21.00 14.41
N GLY A 20 -2.73 -22.31 14.46
CA GLY A 20 -2.64 -23.04 15.73
C GLY A 20 -3.92 -22.89 16.56
N ASN A 21 -3.77 -22.43 17.80
CA ASN A 21 -4.91 -22.22 18.72
C ASN A 21 -5.55 -20.83 18.61
N ASN A 22 -4.97 -19.90 17.85
CA ASN A 22 -5.44 -18.53 17.73
C ASN A 22 -6.37 -18.38 16.53
N VAL A 23 -7.47 -17.66 16.71
CA VAL A 23 -8.35 -17.26 15.61
C VAL A 23 -7.77 -16.00 14.99
N VAL A 24 -7.37 -16.09 13.73
CA VAL A 24 -6.80 -14.98 12.96
C VAL A 24 -7.84 -14.31 12.07
N GLY A 25 -8.98 -14.98 11.84
CA GLY A 25 -10.05 -14.46 11.01
C GLY A 25 -11.41 -15.04 11.36
N ARG A 26 -12.46 -14.23 11.25
CA ARG A 26 -13.84 -14.70 11.37
C ARG A 26 -14.72 -14.08 10.29
N THR A 27 -15.58 -14.89 9.70
CA THR A 27 -16.69 -14.42 8.89
C THR A 27 -18.00 -14.75 9.61
N TYR A 28 -18.81 -13.74 9.87
CA TYR A 28 -20.09 -13.88 10.58
C TYR A 28 -21.15 -12.94 9.98
N GLN A 29 -22.42 -13.27 10.22
CA GLN A 29 -23.53 -12.38 9.92
C GLN A 29 -23.83 -11.52 11.15
N ASP A 30 -23.88 -10.21 10.98
CA ASP A 30 -24.22 -9.29 12.05
C ASP A 30 -25.75 -9.27 12.32
N PRO A 31 -26.22 -8.60 13.38
CA PRO A 31 -27.66 -8.48 13.66
C PRO A 31 -28.46 -7.74 12.58
N THR A 32 -27.80 -6.99 11.68
CA THR A 32 -28.43 -6.29 10.56
C THR A 32 -28.58 -7.18 9.31
N GLY A 33 -27.97 -8.37 9.32
CA GLY A 33 -27.97 -9.32 8.22
C GLY A 33 -26.77 -9.19 7.28
N ALA A 34 -25.84 -8.26 7.53
CA ALA A 34 -24.64 -8.06 6.74
C ALA A 34 -23.57 -9.11 7.08
N ILE A 35 -22.87 -9.62 6.04
CA ILE A 35 -21.76 -10.56 6.21
C ILE A 35 -20.48 -9.75 6.46
N ILE A 36 -19.93 -9.88 7.67
CA ILE A 36 -18.71 -9.20 8.10
C ILE A 36 -17.55 -10.20 8.07
N SER A 37 -16.38 -9.76 7.61
CA SER A 37 -15.12 -10.48 7.77
C SER A 37 -14.13 -9.66 8.57
N GLN A 38 -13.72 -10.21 9.71
CA GLN A 38 -12.90 -9.53 10.70
C GLN A 38 -11.55 -10.21 10.84
N TYR A 39 -10.50 -9.40 10.80
CA TYR A 39 -9.12 -9.81 11.03
C TYR A 39 -8.75 -9.64 12.50
N PHE A 40 -8.08 -10.64 13.07
CA PHE A 40 -7.53 -10.59 14.42
C PHE A 40 -6.01 -10.80 14.33
N PRO A 41 -5.20 -9.73 14.28
CA PRO A 41 -3.75 -9.88 14.30
C PRO A 41 -3.31 -10.53 15.61
N ASP A 42 -2.25 -11.33 15.54
CA ASP A 42 -1.64 -11.84 16.77
C ASP A 42 -0.93 -10.70 17.53
N PRO A 43 -0.59 -10.88 18.82
CA PRO A 43 0.03 -9.81 19.60
C PRO A 43 1.34 -9.28 19.00
N LEU A 44 2.14 -10.15 18.39
CA LEU A 44 3.41 -9.80 17.77
C LEU A 44 3.22 -8.95 16.50
N GLU A 45 2.25 -9.32 15.66
CA GLU A 45 1.88 -8.54 14.48
C GLU A 45 1.26 -7.21 14.88
N ALA A 46 0.39 -7.19 15.90
CA ALA A 46 -0.16 -5.95 16.42
C ALA A 46 0.94 -4.98 16.87
N GLU A 47 1.92 -5.46 17.64
CA GLU A 47 3.09 -4.68 18.05
C GLU A 47 3.91 -4.21 16.85
N ARG A 48 4.19 -5.10 15.89
CA ARG A 48 4.90 -4.73 14.64
C ARG A 48 4.16 -3.64 13.89
N ARG A 49 2.84 -3.74 13.73
CA ARG A 49 2.02 -2.73 13.04
C ARG A 49 2.05 -1.40 13.78
N THR A 50 1.99 -1.40 15.11
CA THR A 50 2.15 -0.19 15.92
C THR A 50 3.52 0.45 15.70
N LEU A 51 4.60 -0.34 15.72
CA LEU A 51 5.96 0.17 15.49
C LEU A 51 6.14 0.71 14.06
N LEU A 52 5.63 0.02 13.05
CA LEU A 52 5.65 0.48 11.66
C LEU A 52 4.85 1.79 11.50
N GLN A 53 3.68 1.90 12.13
CA GLN A 53 2.87 3.11 12.12
C GLN A 53 3.58 4.28 12.83
N GLN A 54 4.21 4.02 13.98
CA GLN A 54 5.02 5.01 14.68
C GLN A 54 6.17 5.50 13.81
N LYS A 55 6.87 4.59 13.12
CA LYS A 55 7.94 4.95 12.19
C LYS A 55 7.44 5.78 11.01
N LEU A 56 6.32 5.41 10.40
CA LEU A 56 5.68 6.24 9.36
C LEU A 56 5.32 7.62 9.88
N ASN A 57 4.70 7.69 11.06
CA ASN A 57 4.31 8.96 11.68
C ASN A 57 5.53 9.82 12.07
N SER A 58 6.70 9.20 12.29
CA SER A 58 7.94 9.93 12.53
C SER A 58 8.59 10.46 11.25
N ILE A 59 8.45 9.76 10.12
CA ILE A 59 9.03 10.16 8.82
C ILE A 59 8.13 11.17 8.10
N ALA A 60 6.81 10.97 8.11
CA ALA A 60 5.84 11.82 7.42
C ALA A 60 6.00 13.34 7.67
N PRO A 61 6.17 13.83 8.92
CA PRO A 61 6.36 15.27 9.16
C PRO A 61 7.73 15.79 8.72
N SER A 62 8.70 14.91 8.45
CA SER A 62 10.05 15.27 7.98
C SER A 62 10.18 15.28 6.44
N LEU A 63 9.12 14.94 5.71
CA LEU A 63 9.10 15.04 4.26
C LEU A 63 9.27 16.49 3.80
N GLY A 64 10.10 16.70 2.78
CA GLY A 64 10.45 18.03 2.29
C GLY A 64 11.28 18.88 3.25
N LEU A 65 11.65 18.34 4.43
CA LEU A 65 12.47 19.02 5.43
C LEU A 65 13.78 18.27 5.63
N THR A 66 14.90 18.94 5.38
CA THR A 66 16.22 18.41 5.79
C THR A 66 16.42 18.71 7.28
N ALA A 67 16.83 17.69 8.05
CA ALA A 67 17.15 17.88 9.47
C ALA A 67 18.27 18.92 9.63
N PRO A 68 18.25 19.78 10.68
CA PRO A 68 19.23 20.85 10.85
C PRO A 68 20.69 20.38 10.79
N GLU A 69 20.99 19.23 11.40
CA GLU A 69 22.32 18.63 11.43
C GLU A 69 22.77 18.18 10.03
N LEU A 70 21.86 17.56 9.27
CA LEU A 70 22.12 17.15 7.88
C LEU A 70 22.31 18.37 6.98
N ALA A 71 21.50 19.41 7.15
CA ALA A 71 21.61 20.65 6.40
C ALA A 71 22.96 21.32 6.66
N GLN A 72 23.43 21.30 7.91
CA GLN A 72 24.77 21.79 8.26
C GLN A 72 25.87 20.95 7.61
N GLN A 73 25.74 19.62 7.61
CA GLN A 73 26.68 18.72 6.95
C GLN A 73 26.74 18.96 5.42
N TYR A 74 25.59 19.23 4.79
CA TYR A 74 25.53 19.54 3.36
C TYR A 74 26.19 20.88 3.04
N ASN A 75 26.00 21.90 3.89
CA ASN A 75 26.71 23.18 3.76
C ASN A 75 28.24 23.00 3.89
N GLN A 76 28.69 22.17 4.85
CA GLN A 76 30.12 21.86 5.00
C GLN A 76 30.68 21.12 3.78
N THR A 77 29.89 20.21 3.20
CA THR A 77 30.28 19.45 2.00
C THR A 77 30.38 20.37 0.77
N GLU A 78 29.40 21.28 0.58
CA GLU A 78 29.44 22.31 -0.45
C GLU A 78 30.69 23.18 -0.32
N ALA A 79 30.97 23.71 0.88
CA ALA A 79 32.12 24.56 1.13
C ALA A 79 33.44 23.83 0.86
N ALA A 80 33.59 22.60 1.38
CA ALA A 80 34.79 21.79 1.17
C ALA A 80 35.04 21.48 -0.31
N TYR A 81 33.99 21.16 -1.08
CA TYR A 81 34.11 20.96 -2.54
C TYR A 81 34.59 22.23 -3.23
N VAL A 82 33.97 23.38 -2.92
CA VAL A 82 34.32 24.67 -3.53
C VAL A 82 35.77 25.05 -3.23
N ASP A 83 36.21 24.87 -1.98
CA ASP A 83 37.56 25.23 -1.55
C ASP A 83 38.62 24.33 -2.18
N ASP A 84 38.38 23.01 -2.24
CA ASP A 84 39.27 22.06 -2.90
C ASP A 84 39.35 22.32 -4.42
N ALA A 85 38.21 22.52 -5.08
CA ALA A 85 38.16 22.77 -6.52
C ALA A 85 38.82 24.12 -6.89
N LYS A 86 38.64 25.16 -6.08
CA LYS A 86 39.34 26.44 -6.27
C LYS A 86 40.84 26.29 -6.10
N THR A 87 41.28 25.55 -5.07
CA THR A 87 42.71 25.28 -4.83
C THR A 87 43.32 24.58 -6.04
N LYS A 88 42.73 23.47 -6.49
CA LYS A 88 43.18 22.74 -7.69
C LYS A 88 43.20 23.61 -8.94
N PHE A 89 42.18 24.43 -9.14
CA PHE A 89 42.16 25.38 -10.26
C PHE A 89 43.32 26.36 -10.18
N LEU A 90 43.55 26.98 -9.02
CA LEU A 90 44.61 27.96 -8.82
C LEU A 90 46.01 27.36 -8.96
N ASP A 91 46.20 26.14 -8.47
CA ASP A 91 47.46 25.40 -8.57
C ASP A 91 47.85 25.14 -10.03
N GLN A 92 46.86 24.96 -10.91
CA GLN A 92 47.10 24.83 -12.34
C GLN A 92 47.17 26.19 -13.07
N TYR A 93 46.27 27.11 -12.73
CA TYR A 93 46.09 28.38 -13.43
C TYR A 93 47.25 29.35 -13.19
N ASN A 94 47.69 29.51 -11.93
CA ASN A 94 48.69 30.52 -11.58
C ASN A 94 50.06 30.25 -12.24
N PRO A 95 50.61 29.02 -12.22
CA PRO A 95 51.86 28.73 -12.92
C PRO A 95 51.73 28.96 -14.43
N THR A 96 50.65 28.48 -15.04
CA THR A 96 50.38 28.66 -16.47
C THR A 96 50.34 30.14 -16.86
N LEU A 97 49.68 30.98 -16.05
CA LEU A 97 49.61 32.42 -16.28
C LEU A 97 50.98 33.08 -16.17
N ARG A 98 51.78 32.67 -15.18
CA ARG A 98 53.15 33.17 -15.00
C ARG A 98 54.01 32.81 -16.20
N ASP A 99 54.00 31.55 -16.61
CA ASP A 99 54.79 31.05 -17.74
C ASP A 99 54.40 31.77 -19.04
N LEU A 100 53.09 32.05 -19.25
CA LEU A 100 52.61 32.83 -20.39
C LEU A 100 53.13 34.28 -20.36
N ARG A 101 53.14 34.92 -19.17
CA ARG A 101 53.69 36.27 -18.99
C ARG A 101 55.19 36.30 -19.27
N GLU A 102 55.93 35.31 -18.79
CA GLU A 102 57.38 35.18 -18.98
C GLU A 102 57.73 34.95 -20.46
N ASP A 103 57.01 34.08 -21.18
CA ASP A 103 57.23 33.84 -22.61
C ASP A 103 56.92 35.09 -23.46
N ILE A 104 55.82 35.79 -23.18
CA ILE A 104 55.49 37.05 -23.85
C ILE A 104 56.58 38.10 -23.60
N ALA A 105 57.00 38.28 -22.34
CA ALA A 105 58.03 39.25 -21.98
C ALA A 105 59.38 38.90 -22.62
N SER A 106 59.75 37.61 -22.67
CA SER A 106 60.99 37.15 -23.30
C SER A 106 61.02 37.39 -24.81
N ARG A 107 59.88 37.29 -25.50
CA ARG A 107 59.82 37.41 -26.97
C ARG A 107 59.58 38.83 -27.45
N PHE A 108 58.80 39.60 -26.71
CA PHE A 108 58.27 40.90 -27.15
C PHE A 108 58.69 42.07 -26.25
N GLY A 109 59.42 41.82 -25.16
CA GLY A 109 59.86 42.83 -24.20
C GLY A 109 58.78 43.28 -23.21
N THR A 110 59.18 44.03 -22.20
CA THR A 110 58.34 44.44 -21.06
C THR A 110 57.50 45.72 -21.30
N LEU A 111 57.42 46.21 -22.54
CA LEU A 111 56.78 47.50 -22.82
C LEU A 111 55.25 47.38 -22.66
N ASN A 112 54.71 48.24 -21.79
CA ASN A 112 53.32 48.38 -21.30
C ASN A 112 52.20 48.49 -22.37
N SER A 113 52.43 48.15 -23.63
CA SER A 113 51.55 48.48 -24.76
C SER A 113 51.38 47.35 -25.78
N SER A 114 51.75 46.13 -25.40
CA SER A 114 51.52 44.94 -26.21
C SER A 114 50.03 44.55 -26.18
N GLN A 115 49.37 44.44 -27.34
CA GLN A 115 48.01 43.89 -27.44
C GLN A 115 47.89 42.46 -26.84
N PHE A 116 49.02 41.78 -26.63
CA PHE A 116 49.10 40.47 -25.97
C PHE A 116 48.86 40.55 -24.44
N LEU A 117 49.09 41.71 -23.80
CA LEU A 117 48.70 41.94 -22.39
C LEU A 117 47.18 42.15 -22.23
N ASN A 118 46.45 42.56 -23.28
CA ASN A 118 44.99 42.66 -23.20
C ASN A 118 44.32 41.28 -23.10
N GLY A 119 44.89 40.26 -23.77
CA GLY A 119 44.43 38.87 -23.62
C GLY A 119 44.65 38.30 -22.21
N LEU A 120 45.60 38.84 -21.45
CA LEU A 120 45.80 38.51 -20.04
C LEU A 120 44.67 39.03 -19.14
N THR A 121 44.08 40.18 -19.48
CA THR A 121 42.89 40.73 -18.79
C THR A 121 41.64 39.89 -19.06
N ASP A 122 41.51 39.30 -20.26
CA ASP A 122 40.44 38.36 -20.57
C ASP A 122 40.61 37.02 -19.85
N LEU A 123 41.85 36.58 -19.62
CA LEU A 123 42.19 35.44 -18.78
C LEU A 123 41.71 35.61 -17.33
N GLU A 124 41.83 36.82 -16.77
CA GLU A 124 41.30 37.14 -15.44
C GLU A 124 39.76 37.06 -15.38
N LYS A 125 39.05 37.43 -16.46
CA LYS A 125 37.60 37.18 -16.57
C LYS A 125 37.28 35.70 -16.65
N THR A 126 38.09 34.90 -17.36
CA THR A 126 37.93 33.44 -17.41
C THR A 126 38.09 32.79 -16.03
N LYS A 127 39.03 33.28 -15.22
CA LYS A 127 39.17 32.85 -13.81
C LYS A 127 37.91 33.15 -12.99
N ALA A 128 37.33 34.35 -13.12
CA ALA A 128 36.10 34.70 -12.43
C ALA A 128 34.92 33.82 -12.87
N SER A 129 34.81 33.53 -14.17
CA SER A 129 33.80 32.60 -14.70
C SER A 129 33.99 31.19 -14.15
N ALA A 130 35.22 30.66 -14.18
CA ALA A 130 35.53 29.33 -13.65
C ALA A 130 35.20 29.22 -12.14
N PHE A 131 35.45 30.28 -11.37
CA PHE A 131 35.07 30.32 -9.96
C PHE A 131 33.56 30.32 -9.75
N ALA A 132 32.82 31.05 -10.59
CA ALA A 132 31.36 31.01 -10.56
C ALA A 132 30.84 29.60 -10.88
N ASP A 133 31.44 28.94 -11.87
CA ASP A 133 31.08 27.56 -12.25
C ASP A 133 31.37 26.56 -11.13
N ILE A 134 32.53 26.65 -10.47
CA ILE A 134 32.87 25.81 -9.31
C ILE A 134 31.86 26.01 -8.17
N VAL A 135 31.48 27.26 -7.88
CA VAL A 135 30.47 27.56 -6.85
C VAL A 135 29.10 27.00 -7.25
N ASN A 136 28.71 27.12 -8.52
CA ASN A 136 27.47 26.56 -9.02
C ASN A 136 27.45 25.03 -8.93
N GLN A 137 28.58 24.36 -9.23
CA GLN A 137 28.73 22.92 -9.05
C GLN A 137 28.61 22.50 -7.58
N GLY A 138 29.22 23.26 -6.65
CA GLY A 138 29.05 23.01 -5.22
C GLY A 138 27.58 23.11 -4.76
N LYS A 139 26.85 24.11 -5.26
CA LYS A 139 25.40 24.24 -5.02
C LYS A 139 24.61 23.06 -5.59
N MET A 140 24.94 22.62 -6.81
CA MET A 140 24.31 21.44 -7.42
C MET A 140 24.56 20.17 -6.59
N LEU A 141 25.78 19.96 -6.11
CA LEU A 141 26.10 18.85 -5.20
C LEU A 141 25.23 18.87 -3.94
N LYS A 142 25.05 20.04 -3.33
CA LYS A 142 24.15 20.19 -2.17
C LYS A 142 22.70 19.87 -2.53
N TYR A 143 22.20 20.35 -3.67
CA TYR A 143 20.84 20.02 -4.11
C TYR A 143 20.66 18.52 -4.35
N ASP A 144 21.65 17.85 -4.92
CA ASP A 144 21.63 16.40 -5.12
C ASP A 144 21.57 15.65 -3.78
N LEU A 145 22.34 16.09 -2.77
CA LEU A 145 22.29 15.49 -1.44
C LEU A 145 20.92 15.63 -0.77
N VAL A 146 20.29 16.81 -0.88
CA VAL A 146 18.93 17.05 -0.39
C VAL A 146 17.91 16.16 -1.11
N ASN A 147 18.00 16.05 -2.44
CA ASN A 147 17.11 15.21 -3.23
C ASN A 147 17.29 13.72 -2.91
N GLN A 148 18.52 13.28 -2.64
CA GLN A 148 18.80 11.90 -2.23
C GLN A 148 18.21 11.59 -0.83
N ASP A 149 18.29 12.52 0.12
CA ASP A 149 17.66 12.37 1.44
C ASP A 149 16.14 12.22 1.31
N GLU A 150 15.50 13.09 0.52
CA GLU A 150 14.06 13.00 0.26
C GLU A 150 13.68 11.68 -0.41
N THR A 151 14.44 11.24 -1.40
CA THR A 151 14.24 9.95 -2.06
C THR A 151 14.34 8.79 -1.07
N ARG A 152 15.28 8.83 -0.12
CA ARG A 152 15.41 7.81 0.92
C ARG A 152 14.19 7.79 1.86
N LYS A 153 13.69 8.95 2.27
CA LYS A 153 12.47 9.05 3.09
C LYS A 153 11.26 8.49 2.37
N LEU A 154 11.07 8.85 1.09
CA LEU A 154 9.98 8.34 0.26
C LEU A 154 10.07 6.82 0.09
N ASN A 155 11.26 6.29 -0.19
CA ASN A 155 11.48 4.84 -0.30
C ASN A 155 11.20 4.12 1.04
N ALA A 156 11.64 4.71 2.16
CA ALA A 156 11.34 4.17 3.48
C ALA A 156 9.82 4.16 3.76
N MET A 157 9.11 5.24 3.42
CA MET A 157 7.65 5.29 3.55
C MET A 157 6.94 4.26 2.67
N GLN A 158 7.37 4.10 1.42
CA GLN A 158 6.81 3.10 0.52
C GLN A 158 7.05 1.67 1.05
N ALA A 159 8.25 1.38 1.55
CA ALA A 159 8.56 0.09 2.15
C ALA A 159 7.72 -0.18 3.41
N LEU A 160 7.63 0.79 4.32
CA LEU A 160 6.82 0.68 5.55
C LEU A 160 5.32 0.53 5.24
N SER A 161 4.81 1.27 4.24
CA SER A 161 3.44 1.14 3.75
C SER A 161 3.18 -0.22 3.11
N GLY A 162 4.13 -0.74 2.33
CA GLY A 162 4.06 -2.08 1.75
C GLY A 162 3.99 -3.17 2.82
N LEU A 163 4.81 -3.06 3.88
CA LEU A 163 4.79 -3.99 5.01
C LEU A 163 3.45 -3.93 5.79
N LEU A 164 2.88 -2.74 5.98
CA LEU A 164 1.60 -2.59 6.67
C LEU A 164 0.40 -3.16 5.90
N ASN A 165 0.45 -3.11 4.56
CA ASN A 165 -0.63 -3.55 3.68
C ASN A 165 -0.49 -5.03 3.25
N GLY A 166 0.73 -5.58 3.22
CA GLY A 166 0.99 -6.95 2.78
C GLY A 166 0.30 -8.01 3.64
N ASP A 167 0.33 -7.85 4.97
CA ASP A 167 -0.28 -8.82 5.90
C ASP A 167 -1.82 -8.82 5.80
N VAL A 168 -2.42 -7.64 5.62
CA VAL A 168 -3.87 -7.51 5.39
C VAL A 168 -4.26 -8.09 4.03
N ALA A 169 -3.47 -7.88 2.98
CA ALA A 169 -3.74 -8.45 1.66
C ALA A 169 -3.68 -9.98 1.67
N ASN A 170 -2.69 -10.55 2.37
CA ASN A 170 -2.58 -12.00 2.57
C ASN A 170 -3.77 -12.57 3.35
N PHE A 171 -4.22 -11.86 4.39
CA PHE A 171 -5.45 -12.19 5.09
C PHE A 171 -6.67 -12.14 4.16
N MET A 172 -6.87 -11.05 3.41
CA MET A 172 -8.01 -10.90 2.50
C MET A 172 -8.05 -12.00 1.44
N ASN A 173 -6.89 -12.40 0.92
CA ASN A 173 -6.77 -13.56 0.02
C ASN A 173 -7.09 -14.88 0.73
N GLY A 174 -6.64 -15.06 1.97
CA GLY A 174 -6.95 -16.23 2.79
C GLY A 174 -8.42 -16.34 3.20
N VAL A 175 -9.13 -15.22 3.29
CA VAL A 175 -10.56 -15.14 3.64
C VAL A 175 -11.49 -15.40 2.45
N GLN A 176 -11.03 -15.17 1.22
CA GLN A 176 -11.86 -15.46 0.04
C GLN A 176 -12.27 -16.94 -0.01
N ALA A 177 -11.38 -17.88 0.27
CA ALA A 177 -11.72 -19.31 0.19
C ALA A 177 -12.76 -19.75 1.24
N PRO A 178 -12.64 -19.40 2.53
CA PRO A 178 -13.70 -19.61 3.53
C PRO A 178 -15.00 -18.86 3.22
N GLN A 179 -14.96 -17.64 2.68
CA GLN A 179 -16.16 -16.92 2.25
C GLN A 179 -16.87 -17.63 1.09
N SER A 180 -16.13 -18.04 0.05
CA SER A 180 -16.67 -18.80 -1.07
C SER A 180 -17.27 -20.13 -0.60
N SER A 181 -16.63 -20.79 0.37
CA SER A 181 -17.12 -22.01 0.98
C SER A 181 -18.38 -21.77 1.81
N ALA A 182 -18.43 -20.70 2.61
CA ALA A 182 -19.62 -20.31 3.35
C ALA A 182 -20.78 -19.97 2.41
N ASN A 183 -20.54 -19.23 1.34
CA ASN A 183 -21.55 -18.93 0.32
C ASN A 183 -22.08 -20.20 -0.36
N LEU A 184 -21.20 -21.16 -0.67
CA LEU A 184 -21.57 -22.45 -1.23
C LEU A 184 -22.43 -23.26 -0.24
N ILE A 185 -22.00 -23.38 1.02
CA ILE A 185 -22.73 -24.11 2.07
C ILE A 185 -24.10 -23.47 2.32
N ASN A 186 -24.16 -22.15 2.44
CA ASN A 186 -25.42 -21.42 2.62
C ASN A 186 -26.35 -21.60 1.41
N GLY A 187 -25.81 -21.58 0.18
CA GLY A 187 -26.57 -21.84 -1.05
C GLY A 187 -27.11 -23.26 -1.13
N LEU A 188 -26.31 -24.27 -0.79
CA LEU A 188 -26.73 -25.67 -0.72
C LEU A 188 -27.81 -25.87 0.35
N SER A 189 -27.63 -25.28 1.53
CA SER A 189 -28.60 -25.34 2.62
C SER A 189 -29.92 -24.69 2.23
N ASN A 190 -29.89 -23.59 1.47
CA ASN A 190 -31.10 -22.93 0.97
C ASN A 190 -31.84 -23.78 -0.07
N ASN A 191 -31.12 -24.39 -1.01
CA ASN A 191 -31.72 -25.30 -1.99
C ASN A 191 -32.37 -26.53 -1.33
N GLN A 192 -31.71 -27.11 -0.31
CA GLN A 192 -32.27 -28.21 0.47
C GLN A 192 -33.54 -27.78 1.22
N TRP A 193 -33.54 -26.60 1.85
CA TRP A 193 -34.72 -26.07 2.53
C TRP A 193 -35.89 -25.84 1.57
N VAL A 194 -35.65 -25.25 0.39
CA VAL A 194 -36.69 -25.05 -0.63
C VAL A 194 -37.31 -26.37 -1.07
N ASN A 195 -36.48 -27.41 -1.27
CA ASN A 195 -36.98 -28.74 -1.63
C ASN A 195 -37.84 -29.35 -0.50
N MET A 196 -37.37 -29.29 0.75
CA MET A 196 -38.15 -29.74 1.91
C MET A 196 -39.47 -28.97 2.06
N LEU A 197 -39.47 -27.66 1.80
CA LEU A 197 -40.67 -26.84 1.85
C LEU A 197 -41.67 -27.23 0.75
N ASN A 198 -41.19 -27.53 -0.45
CA ASN A 198 -42.02 -28.00 -1.56
C ASN A 198 -42.62 -29.37 -1.27
N ASP A 199 -41.83 -30.32 -0.75
CA ASP A 199 -42.32 -31.65 -0.34
C ASP A 199 -43.35 -31.54 0.79
N TYR A 200 -43.11 -30.66 1.77
CA TYR A 200 -44.06 -30.38 2.83
C TYR A 200 -45.39 -29.84 2.26
N ARG A 201 -45.34 -28.87 1.34
CA ARG A 201 -46.53 -28.31 0.66
C ARG A 201 -47.30 -29.37 -0.13
N GLN A 202 -46.60 -30.25 -0.86
CA GLN A 202 -47.21 -31.35 -1.59
C GLN A 202 -47.86 -32.37 -0.65
N SER A 203 -47.22 -32.68 0.48
CA SER A 203 -47.78 -33.59 1.48
C SER A 203 -49.09 -33.06 2.09
N ILE A 204 -49.19 -31.75 2.34
CA ILE A 204 -50.43 -31.11 2.80
C ILE A 204 -51.52 -31.17 1.72
N ALA A 205 -51.16 -30.91 0.46
CA ALA A 205 -52.11 -30.97 -0.66
C ALA A 205 -52.66 -32.39 -0.87
N ASN A 206 -51.80 -33.41 -0.81
CA ASN A 206 -52.20 -34.82 -0.95
C ASN A 206 -53.05 -35.31 0.24
N ASN A 207 -52.77 -34.83 1.46
CA ASN A 207 -53.61 -35.09 2.64
C ASN A 207 -55.00 -34.44 2.55
N LYS A 208 -55.13 -33.30 1.86
CA LYS A 208 -56.44 -32.70 1.58
C LYS A 208 -57.23 -33.56 0.60
N ASN A 209 -56.62 -33.99 -0.52
CA ASN A 209 -57.30 -34.81 -1.55
C ASN A 209 -57.78 -36.18 -1.03
N THR A 210 -57.00 -36.85 -0.19
CA THR A 210 -57.38 -38.13 0.43
C THR A 210 -58.54 -38.00 1.41
N ARG A 211 -58.61 -36.89 2.17
CA ARG A 211 -59.76 -36.58 3.04
C ARG A 211 -61.03 -36.28 2.25
N THR A 212 -60.93 -35.59 1.11
CA THR A 212 -62.09 -35.33 0.24
C THR A 212 -62.59 -36.62 -0.44
N SER A 213 -61.69 -37.50 -0.87
CA SER A 213 -62.03 -38.79 -1.50
C SER A 213 -62.70 -39.77 -0.53
N GLN A 214 -62.22 -39.85 0.73
CA GLN A 214 -62.87 -40.67 1.77
C GLN A 214 -64.26 -40.16 2.16
N ASN A 215 -64.49 -38.84 2.14
CA ASN A 215 -65.80 -38.27 2.40
C ASN A 215 -66.78 -38.56 1.25
N ASN A 216 -66.36 -38.48 -0.01
CA ASN A 216 -67.25 -38.78 -1.14
C ASN A 216 -67.71 -40.25 -1.17
N ASN A 217 -66.86 -41.21 -0.81
CA ASN A 217 -67.26 -42.63 -0.75
C ASN A 217 -68.24 -42.98 0.39
N LYS A 218 -68.41 -42.11 1.40
CA LYS A 218 -69.41 -42.33 2.45
C LYS A 218 -70.83 -41.95 2.04
N TRP A 219 -71.00 -41.05 1.06
CA TRP A 219 -72.33 -40.61 0.62
C TRP A 219 -72.97 -41.55 -0.40
N TYR A 220 -72.19 -42.36 -1.11
CA TYR A 220 -72.70 -43.30 -2.13
C TYR A 220 -72.96 -44.72 -1.62
N SER A 221 -72.80 -44.98 -0.31
CA SER A 221 -73.01 -46.33 0.27
C SER A 221 -74.31 -46.51 1.05
N MET A 222 -75.27 -45.57 0.98
CA MET A 222 -76.64 -45.85 1.46
C MET A 222 -77.28 -46.86 0.50
N LYS A 223 -77.38 -48.12 0.93
CA LYS A 223 -78.14 -49.13 0.21
C LYS A 223 -79.62 -48.76 0.30
N MET A 224 -80.34 -48.87 -0.82
CA MET A 224 -81.81 -48.75 -0.92
C MET A 224 -82.58 -49.76 -0.06
N SER A 225 -81.92 -50.58 0.76
CA SER A 225 -82.54 -51.43 1.78
C SER A 225 -82.95 -50.66 3.03
N ASP A 226 -82.46 -49.44 3.24
CA ASP A 226 -82.64 -48.72 4.51
C ASP A 226 -83.77 -47.66 4.45
N LEU A 227 -84.62 -47.71 3.41
CA LEU A 227 -85.72 -46.76 3.19
C LEU A 227 -87.13 -47.37 3.17
N PHE A 228 -87.28 -48.62 3.61
CA PHE A 228 -88.60 -49.22 3.87
C PHE A 228 -88.62 -49.99 5.18
#